data_AF-A0A328HJ91-F1
#
_entry.id   AF-A0A328HJ91-F1
#
_cell.length_a   1.000
_cell.length_b   1.000
_cell.length_c   1.000
_cell.angle_alpha   90.00
_cell.angle_beta   90.00
_cell.angle_gamma   90.00
#
_symmetry.space_group_name_H-M   'P 1'
#
loop_
_entity.id
_entity.type
_entity.pdbx_description
1 polymer ?
#
loop_
_entity_poly.entity_id
_entity_poly.type
_entity_poly.pdbx_seq_one_letter_code
_entity_poly.pdbx_strand_id
1 'polypeptide(L)'
;MMPDSDRDLPVLDNIVLDSIVLQELSDDAGEAAAQAFMEEYLLLLLARAVRIFKAFAREDAAESLDAVLSLRASSQMAGALRLASYTHSLEPALKRGEIPQLAAVKAELSAHIRWGVLGSLRRSETP
;
A
#
# COMPACT_ATOMS: atom_id res chain seq x y z
N MET A 1 43.18 -13.18 4.70
CA MET A 1 41.84 -13.79 4.60
C MET A 1 40.84 -12.64 4.63
N MET A 2 39.93 -12.59 3.65
CA MET A 2 38.99 -11.48 3.40
C MET A 2 38.01 -11.27 4.57
N PRO A 3 37.46 -10.06 4.76
CA PRO A 3 36.36 -9.82 5.69
C PRO A 3 35.09 -10.50 5.19
N ASP A 4 34.28 -11.05 6.12
CA ASP A 4 32.93 -11.53 5.86
C ASP A 4 32.06 -10.38 5.36
N SER A 5 32.02 -10.29 4.05
CA SER A 5 31.15 -9.45 3.27
C SER A 5 29.85 -10.22 3.10
N ASP A 6 29.10 -10.41 4.17
CA ASP A 6 27.70 -10.83 4.07
C ASP A 6 26.88 -9.58 3.68
N ARG A 7 27.06 -9.22 2.40
CA ARG A 7 26.27 -8.24 1.68
C ARG A 7 24.88 -8.81 1.46
N ASP A 8 23.91 -7.92 1.53
CA ASP A 8 22.70 -7.95 0.71
C ASP A 8 21.83 -9.21 0.81
N LEU A 9 21.09 -9.28 1.91
CA LEU A 9 19.69 -9.71 1.78
C LEU A 9 18.82 -8.47 1.98
N PRO A 10 18.23 -7.90 0.91
CA PRO A 10 17.20 -6.90 1.11
C PRO A 10 16.07 -7.63 1.83
N VAL A 11 15.72 -7.15 3.03
CA VAL A 11 14.49 -7.55 3.71
C VAL A 11 13.33 -7.00 2.88
N LEU A 12 13.03 -7.72 1.80
CA LEU A 12 11.89 -7.53 0.92
C LEU A 12 10.67 -8.11 1.62
N ASP A 13 10.29 -7.48 2.72
CA ASP A 13 8.98 -7.71 3.32
C ASP A 13 7.95 -6.87 2.56
N ASN A 14 7.53 -7.51 1.46
CA ASN A 14 6.19 -7.58 0.86
C ASN A 14 5.08 -7.03 1.73
N ILE A 15 4.03 -6.39 1.18
CA ILE A 15 2.87 -5.85 1.95
C ILE A 15 2.59 -6.71 3.18
N VAL A 16 3.06 -6.20 4.32
CA VAL A 16 2.83 -6.81 5.62
C VAL A 16 1.48 -6.27 6.00
N LEU A 17 0.43 -7.07 5.78
CA LEU A 17 -0.85 -6.82 6.41
C LEU A 17 -0.66 -7.16 7.89
N ASP A 18 -0.78 -6.15 8.73
CA ASP A 18 -0.73 -6.33 10.17
C ASP A 18 -1.89 -7.24 10.60
N SER A 19 -1.56 -8.43 11.10
CA SER A 19 -2.55 -9.41 11.54
C SER A 19 -3.33 -8.92 12.75
N ILE A 20 -2.78 -8.00 13.56
CA ILE A 20 -3.49 -7.40 14.69
C ILE A 20 -4.62 -6.52 14.16
N VAL A 21 -4.36 -5.70 13.13
CA VAL A 21 -5.39 -4.83 12.54
C VAL A 21 -6.51 -5.65 11.89
N LEU A 22 -6.17 -6.77 11.25
CA LEU A 22 -7.17 -7.69 10.71
C LEU A 22 -7.97 -8.39 11.80
N GLN A 23 -7.33 -8.74 12.92
CA GLN A 23 -8.02 -9.30 14.07
C GLN A 23 -8.95 -8.28 14.72
N GLU A 24 -8.52 -7.03 14.90
CA GLU A 24 -9.37 -5.93 15.39
C GLU A 24 -10.60 -5.73 14.48
N LEU A 25 -10.42 -5.74 13.16
CA LEU A 25 -11.53 -5.66 12.21
C LEU A 25 -12.50 -6.85 12.34
N SER A 26 -11.97 -8.05 12.58
CA SER A 26 -12.78 -9.26 12.81
C SER A 26 -13.52 -9.21 14.14
N ASP A 27 -12.89 -8.70 15.19
CA ASP A 27 -13.48 -8.55 16.52
C ASP A 27 -14.61 -7.50 16.51
N ASP A 28 -14.45 -6.42 15.73
CA ASP A 28 -15.43 -5.33 15.64
C ASP A 28 -16.60 -5.63 14.68
N ALA A 29 -16.33 -6.25 13.53
CA ALA A 29 -17.31 -6.40 12.43
C ALA A 29 -17.64 -7.86 12.08
N GLY A 30 -16.94 -8.82 12.68
CA GLY A 30 -17.04 -10.25 12.38
C GLY A 30 -16.10 -10.71 11.25
N GLU A 31 -15.70 -11.97 11.33
CA GLU A 31 -14.73 -12.60 10.41
C GLU A 31 -15.15 -12.50 8.93
N ALA A 32 -16.44 -12.71 8.64
CA ALA A 32 -16.97 -12.61 7.28
C ALA A 32 -16.86 -11.17 6.70
N ALA A 33 -17.07 -10.15 7.54
CA ALA A 33 -16.94 -8.77 7.12
C ALA A 33 -15.47 -8.37 6.92
N ALA A 34 -14.58 -8.83 7.81
CA ALA A 34 -13.14 -8.63 7.69
C ALA A 34 -12.58 -9.27 6.41
N GLN A 35 -13.02 -10.49 6.07
CA GLN A 35 -12.62 -11.16 4.83
C GLN A 35 -13.14 -10.42 3.59
N ALA A 36 -14.43 -10.06 3.56
CA ALA A 36 -15.02 -9.31 2.45
C ALA A 36 -14.30 -7.96 2.23
N PHE A 37 -13.95 -7.28 3.32
CA PHE A 37 -13.16 -6.05 3.26
C PHE A 37 -11.77 -6.28 2.66
N MET A 38 -11.06 -7.34 3.06
CA MET A 38 -9.75 -7.67 2.48
C MET A 38 -9.83 -7.93 0.98
N GLU A 39 -10.83 -8.69 0.54
CA GLU A 39 -11.06 -8.97 -0.88
C GLU A 39 -11.32 -7.67 -1.66
N GLU A 40 -12.22 -6.83 -1.16
CA GLU A 40 -12.54 -5.54 -1.77
C GLU A 40 -11.34 -4.58 -1.75
N TYR A 41 -10.56 -4.56 -0.66
CA TYR A 41 -9.32 -3.79 -0.58
C TYR A 41 -8.36 -4.17 -1.70
N LEU A 42 -8.08 -5.47 -1.88
CA LEU A 42 -7.17 -5.95 -2.91
C LEU A 42 -7.69 -5.68 -4.33
N LEU A 43 -9.00 -5.84 -4.56
CA LEU A 43 -9.64 -5.54 -5.85
C LEU A 43 -9.50 -4.06 -6.21
N LEU A 44 -9.69 -3.16 -5.25
CA LEU A 44 -9.67 -1.71 -5.48
C LEU A 44 -8.26 -1.10 -5.38
N LEU A 45 -7.29 -1.80 -4.80
CA LEU A 45 -5.93 -1.30 -4.57
C LEU A 45 -5.28 -0.78 -5.87
N LEU A 46 -5.32 -1.58 -6.94
CA LEU A 46 -4.76 -1.18 -8.23
C LEU A 46 -5.51 0.02 -8.84
N ALA A 47 -6.83 0.04 -8.73
CA ALA A 47 -7.64 1.16 -9.23
C ALA A 47 -7.31 2.47 -8.49
N ARG A 48 -7.14 2.41 -7.17
CA ARG A 48 -6.73 3.56 -6.34
C ARG A 48 -5.32 4.05 -6.71
N ALA A 49 -4.37 3.14 -6.93
CA ALA A 49 -3.03 3.51 -7.39
C ALA A 49 -3.05 4.17 -8.79
N VAL A 50 -3.83 3.63 -9.73
CA VAL A 50 -4.02 4.23 -11.06
C VAL A 50 -4.64 5.62 -10.97
N ARG A 51 -5.58 5.84 -10.04
CA ARG A 51 -6.18 7.15 -9.80
C ARG A 51 -5.14 8.19 -9.36
N ILE A 52 -4.22 7.82 -8.47
CA ILE A 52 -3.08 8.68 -8.07
C ILE A 52 -2.25 9.04 -9.31
N PHE A 53 -1.88 8.06 -10.13
CA PHE A 53 -1.06 8.32 -11.32
C PHE A 53 -1.75 9.26 -12.32
N LYS A 54 -3.07 9.12 -12.50
CA LYS A 54 -3.84 10.01 -13.37
C LYS A 54 -3.90 11.42 -12.82
N ALA A 55 -4.16 11.60 -11.52
CA ALA A 55 -4.21 12.91 -10.89
C ALA A 55 -2.85 13.63 -10.96
N PHE A 56 -1.76 12.91 -10.68
CA PHE A 56 -0.40 13.44 -10.78
C PHE A 56 -0.05 13.86 -12.21
N ALA A 57 -0.42 13.05 -13.21
CA ALA A 57 -0.17 13.36 -14.62
C ALA A 57 -0.95 14.59 -15.12
N ARG A 58 -2.04 14.97 -14.44
CA ARG A 58 -2.84 16.16 -14.73
C ARG A 58 -2.39 17.38 -13.94
N GLU A 59 -1.38 17.22 -13.08
CA GLU A 59 -0.91 18.23 -12.13
C GLU A 59 -2.03 18.78 -11.21
N ASP A 60 -3.08 17.97 -10.97
CA ASP A 60 -4.20 18.35 -10.12
C ASP A 60 -3.87 17.98 -8.67
N ALA A 61 -3.37 18.94 -7.89
CA ALA A 61 -2.98 18.71 -6.50
C ALA A 61 -4.16 18.34 -5.60
N ALA A 62 -5.37 18.84 -5.88
CA ALA A 62 -6.56 18.55 -5.09
C ALA A 62 -7.05 17.11 -5.34
N GLU A 63 -7.17 16.72 -6.61
CA GLU A 63 -7.50 15.34 -7.00
C GLU A 63 -6.41 14.36 -6.52
N SER A 64 -5.14 14.78 -6.58
CA SER A 64 -4.00 13.99 -6.10
C SER A 64 -4.06 13.75 -4.59
N LEU A 65 -4.36 14.78 -3.81
CA LEU A 65 -4.51 14.67 -2.36
C LEU A 65 -5.67 13.74 -1.99
N ASP A 66 -6.83 13.88 -2.64
CA ASP A 66 -7.98 13.00 -2.41
C ASP A 66 -7.65 11.52 -2.72
N ALA A 67 -7.00 11.27 -3.87
CA ALA A 67 -6.61 9.92 -4.26
C ALA A 67 -5.60 9.29 -3.27
N VAL A 68 -4.64 10.08 -2.79
CA VAL A 68 -3.64 9.65 -1.79
C VAL A 68 -4.30 9.35 -0.44
N LEU A 69 -5.22 10.20 0.04
CA LEU A 69 -5.96 9.98 1.29
C LEU A 69 -6.86 8.75 1.21
N SER A 70 -7.53 8.52 0.08
CA SER A 70 -8.36 7.33 -0.15
C SER A 70 -7.53 6.04 -0.07
N LEU A 71 -6.36 6.02 -0.71
CA LEU A 71 -5.45 4.87 -0.63
C LEU A 71 -4.89 4.68 0.79
N ARG A 72 -4.57 5.78 1.49
CA ARG A 72 -4.11 5.73 2.89
C ARG A 72 -5.14 5.09 3.80
N ALA A 73 -6.36 5.63 3.83
CA ALA A 73 -7.40 5.18 4.75
C ALA A 73 -7.72 3.69 4.54
N SER A 74 -7.91 3.27 3.30
CA SER A 74 -8.15 1.87 2.97
C SER A 74 -6.97 0.95 3.31
N SER A 75 -5.72 1.43 3.17
CA SER A 75 -4.53 0.67 3.54
C SER A 75 -4.36 0.55 5.06
N GLN A 76 -4.74 1.57 5.84
CA GLN A 76 -4.72 1.48 7.30
C GLN A 76 -5.70 0.43 7.80
N MET A 77 -6.94 0.43 7.29
CA MET A 77 -7.96 -0.56 7.66
C MET A 77 -7.56 -1.99 7.27
N ALA A 78 -6.84 -2.15 6.16
CA ALA A 78 -6.35 -3.47 5.72
C ALA A 78 -5.08 -3.92 6.47
N GLY A 79 -4.50 -3.09 7.34
CA GLY A 79 -3.23 -3.36 7.98
C GLY A 79 -2.01 -3.19 7.06
N ALA A 80 -2.15 -2.62 5.86
CA ALA A 80 -1.05 -2.32 4.94
C ALA A 80 -0.27 -1.05 5.38
N LEU A 81 0.30 -1.10 6.60
CA LEU A 81 0.84 0.08 7.29
C LEU A 81 2.00 0.76 6.56
N ARG A 82 2.85 -0.02 5.89
CA ARG A 82 3.95 0.54 5.07
C ARG A 82 3.42 1.38 3.90
N LEU A 83 2.40 0.89 3.21
CA LEU A 83 1.76 1.61 2.12
C LEU A 83 1.03 2.86 2.64
N ALA A 84 0.35 2.76 3.79
CA ALA A 84 -0.28 3.91 4.43
C ALA A 84 0.74 4.97 4.89
N SER A 85 1.91 4.56 5.37
CA SER A 85 3.00 5.47 5.74
C SER A 85 3.59 6.16 4.51
N TYR A 86 3.79 5.41 3.42
CA TYR A 86 4.26 5.97 2.16
C TYR A 86 3.30 7.03 1.61
N THR A 87 1.99 6.74 1.54
CA THR A 87 1.00 7.73 1.09
C THR A 87 0.94 8.94 2.02
N HIS A 88 1.08 8.76 3.32
CA HIS A 88 1.17 9.86 4.28
C HIS A 88 2.35 10.80 3.99
N SER A 89 3.49 10.27 3.56
CA SER A 89 4.67 11.08 3.23
C SER A 89 4.48 12.00 2.02
N LEU A 90 3.50 11.72 1.16
CA LEU A 90 3.17 12.54 -0.02
C LEU A 90 2.28 13.74 0.34
N GLU A 91 1.51 13.66 1.43
CA GLU A 91 0.51 14.66 1.80
C GLU A 91 1.07 16.09 1.96
N PRO A 92 2.23 16.32 2.61
CA PRO A 92 2.73 17.68 2.81
C PRO A 92 3.02 18.41 1.50
N ALA A 93 3.57 17.72 0.50
CA ALA A 93 3.85 18.29 -0.82
C ALA A 93 2.54 18.66 -1.53
N LEU A 94 1.58 17.72 -1.56
CA LEU A 94 0.28 17.93 -2.19
C LEU A 94 -0.50 19.08 -1.55
N LYS A 95 -0.43 19.24 -0.22
CA LYS A 95 -1.02 20.38 0.50
C LYS A 95 -0.40 21.73 0.14
N ARG A 96 0.85 21.76 -0.34
CA ARG A 96 1.50 22.97 -0.88
C ARG A 96 1.23 23.19 -2.36
N GLY A 97 0.47 22.30 -3.01
CA GLY A 97 0.25 22.32 -4.46
C GLY A 97 1.42 21.72 -5.26
N GLU A 98 2.38 21.09 -4.59
CA GLU A 98 3.53 20.46 -5.24
C GLU A 98 3.18 19.03 -5.63
N ILE A 99 3.38 18.67 -6.90
CA ILE A 99 3.18 17.31 -7.39
C ILE A 99 4.49 16.54 -7.27
N PRO A 100 4.56 15.48 -6.44
CA PRO A 100 5.74 14.63 -6.38
C PRO A 100 6.04 13.98 -7.73
N GLN A 101 7.32 13.66 -7.98
CA GLN A 101 7.74 13.12 -9.26
C GLN A 101 7.05 11.78 -9.56
N LEU A 102 6.24 11.75 -10.62
CA LEU A 102 5.39 10.60 -10.98
C LEU A 102 6.17 9.30 -11.15
N ALA A 103 7.40 9.35 -11.71
CA ALA A 103 8.24 8.17 -11.88
C ALA A 103 8.63 7.54 -10.54
N ALA A 104 9.06 8.36 -9.58
CA ALA A 104 9.38 7.91 -8.23
C ALA A 104 8.15 7.31 -7.54
N VAL A 105 7.00 7.98 -7.65
CA VAL A 105 5.76 7.50 -7.03
C VAL A 105 5.26 6.19 -7.65
N LYS A 106 5.41 6.02 -8.97
CA LYS A 106 5.11 4.75 -9.65
C LYS A 106 6.02 3.62 -9.18
N ALA A 107 7.32 3.88 -9.03
CA ALA A 107 8.28 2.89 -8.56
C ALA A 107 7.93 2.42 -7.15
N GLU A 108 7.74 3.36 -6.23
CA GLU A 108 7.41 3.07 -4.82
C GLU A 108 6.06 2.35 -4.68
N LEU A 109 4.99 2.84 -5.30
CA LEU A 109 3.68 2.18 -5.21
C LEU A 109 3.72 0.77 -5.82
N SER A 110 4.43 0.58 -6.93
CA SER A 110 4.58 -0.74 -7.55
C SER A 110 5.39 -1.69 -6.66
N ALA A 111 6.41 -1.18 -5.96
CA ALA A 111 7.23 -1.92 -5.00
C ALA A 111 6.49 -2.23 -3.69
N HIS A 112 5.36 -1.59 -3.39
CA HIS A 112 4.48 -2.06 -2.33
C HIS A 112 3.50 -3.11 -2.89
N ILE A 113 2.80 -2.79 -3.99
CA ILE A 113 1.68 -3.60 -4.50
C ILE A 113 2.11 -4.96 -5.08
N ARG A 114 3.17 -5.00 -5.90
CA ARG A 114 3.63 -6.23 -6.60
C ARG A 114 3.90 -7.37 -5.63
N TRP A 115 4.35 -7.02 -4.44
CA TRP A 115 4.76 -7.97 -3.43
C TRP A 115 3.60 -8.46 -2.56
N GLY A 116 2.58 -7.63 -2.33
CA GLY A 116 1.36 -8.07 -1.64
C GLY A 116 0.57 -9.10 -2.43
N VAL A 117 0.47 -8.93 -3.74
CA VAL A 117 -0.22 -9.88 -4.63
C VAL A 117 0.50 -11.24 -4.68
N LEU A 118 1.83 -11.24 -4.68
CA LEU A 118 2.61 -12.49 -4.64
C LEU A 118 2.57 -13.17 -3.26
N GLY A 119 2.44 -12.41 -2.18
CA GLY A 119 2.28 -12.94 -0.81
C GLY A 119 0.91 -13.54 -0.55
N SER A 120 -0.17 -12.95 -1.08
CA SER A 120 -1.53 -13.49 -0.95
C SER A 120 -1.71 -14.83 -1.69
N LEU A 121 -1.07 -15.00 -2.84
CA LEU A 121 -1.12 -16.24 -3.62
C LEU A 121 -0.36 -17.41 -2.97
N ARG A 122 0.62 -17.15 -2.10
CA ARG A 122 1.34 -18.21 -1.37
C ARG A 122 0.59 -18.74 -0.14
N ARG A 123 -0.38 -18.00 0.40
CA ARG A 123 -1.21 -18.45 1.55
C ARG A 123 -2.40 -19.32 1.17
N SER A 124 -2.78 -19.37 -0.12
CA SER A 124 -3.79 -20.29 -0.65
C SER A 124 -3.25 -21.71 -0.92
N GLU A 125 -1.97 -21.97 -0.71
CA GLU A 125 -1.36 -23.29 -0.81
C GLU A 125 -0.84 -23.74 0.56
N THR A 126 -1.74 -24.12 1.46
CA THR A 126 -1.42 -25.08 2.53
C THR A 126 -2.63 -25.99 2.73
N PRO A 127 -2.50 -27.31 2.54
CA PRO A 127 -3.58 -28.28 2.73
C PRO A 127 -3.93 -28.52 4.20
#